data_AF-A0A1W9SRK2-F1
#
_entry.id   AF-A0A1W9SRK2-F1
#
_cell.length_a   1.000
_cell.length_b   1.000
_cell.length_c   1.000
_cell.angle_alpha   90.00
_cell.angle_beta   90.00
_cell.angle_gamma   90.00
#
_symmetry.space_group_name_H-M   'P 1'
#
loop_
_entity.id
_entity.type
_entity.pdbx_description
1 polymer ?
#
loop_
_entity_poly.entity_id
_entity_poly.type
_entity_poly.pdbx_seq_one_letter_code
_entity_poly.pdbx_strand_id
1 'polypeptide(L)' 'MNNLLLSIEKEADLKIFLNLSERLNIKSKIFTNDEILDLHFLAAMKEGQESEFMSKEELMQKLTKYEN' A
#
# COMPACT_ATOMS: atom_id res chain seq x y z
N MET A 1 8.11 4.93 15.96
CA MET A 1 8.71 3.70 15.41
C MET A 1 8.83 3.90 13.91
N ASN A 2 10.04 3.88 13.37
CA ASN A 2 10.26 4.08 11.94
C ASN A 2 10.39 2.70 11.29
N ASN A 3 9.46 2.38 10.40
CA ASN A 3 9.46 1.12 9.66
C ASN A 3 9.84 1.41 8.21
N LEU A 4 10.62 0.52 7.60
CA LEU A 4 10.99 0.60 6.19
C LEU A 4 10.28 -0.52 5.43
N LEU A 5 9.55 -0.15 4.38
CA LEU A 5 8.93 -1.09 3.45
C LEU A 5 9.69 -1.03 2.13
N LEU A 6 10.09 -2.20 1.61
CA LEU A 6 10.84 -2.33 0.37
C LEU A 6 10.05 -3.22 -0.59
N SER A 7 9.84 -2.74 -1.82
CA SER A 7 9.40 -3.59 -2.94
C SER A 7 10.64 -4.01 -3.71
N ILE A 8 10.82 -5.31 -3.94
CA ILE A 8 12.02 -5.87 -4.54
C ILE A 8 11.60 -6.71 -5.75
N GLU A 9 12.07 -6.33 -6.94
CA GLU A 9 11.76 -7.02 -8.19
C GLU A 9 12.74 -8.17 -8.50
N LYS A 10 13.97 -8.08 -7.98
CA LYS A 10 15.05 -9.05 -8.25
C LYS A 10 15.42 -9.82 -6.99
N GLU A 11 15.42 -11.14 -7.08
CA GLU A 11 15.76 -12.03 -5.95
C GLU A 11 17.19 -11.81 -5.41
N ALA A 12 18.14 -11.42 -6.29
CA ALA A 12 19.50 -11.09 -5.88
C ALA A 12 19.55 -9.93 -4.87
N ASP A 13 18.70 -8.93 -5.07
CA ASP A 13 18.65 -7.74 -4.20
C ASP A 13 18.01 -8.10 -2.86
N LEU A 14 16.98 -8.96 -2.85
CA LEU A 14 16.35 -9.48 -1.63
C LEU A 14 17.39 -10.09 -0.68
N LYS A 15 18.29 -10.91 -1.22
CA LYS A 15 19.34 -11.55 -0.43
C LYS A 15 20.31 -10.54 0.19
N ILE A 16 20.63 -9.46 -0.52
CA ILE A 16 21.50 -8.38 -0.01
C ILE A 16 20.83 -7.70 1.19
N PHE A 17 19.54 -7.35 1.07
CA PHE A 17 18.81 -6.67 2.14
C PHE A 17 18.57 -7.56 3.37
N LEU A 18 18.30 -8.86 3.16
CA LEU A 18 18.18 -9.81 4.26
C LEU A 18 19.49 -9.92 5.04
N ASN A 19 20.61 -10.15 4.34
CA ASN A 19 21.94 -10.22 4.95
C ASN A 19 22.31 -8.94 5.70
N LEU A 20 21.92 -7.77 5.16
CA LEU A 20 22.13 -6.49 5.82
C LEU A 20 21.28 -6.38 7.10
N SER A 21 20.01 -6.79 7.04
CA SER A 21 19.11 -6.77 8.21
C SER A 21 19.63 -7.64 9.35
N GLU A 22 20.17 -8.81 9.04
CA GLU A 22 20.80 -9.71 10.01
C GLU A 22 22.05 -9.08 10.64
N ARG A 23 22.93 -8.49 9.81
CA ARG A 23 24.16 -7.83 10.29
C ARG A 23 23.89 -6.64 11.19
N LEU A 24 22.80 -5.93 10.94
CA LEU A 24 22.38 -4.78 11.75
C LEU A 24 21.48 -5.20 12.93
N ASN A 25 21.20 -6.49 13.09
CA ASN A 25 20.27 -7.03 14.09
C ASN A 25 18.88 -6.37 14.06
N ILE A 26 18.40 -6.09 12.85
CA ILE A 26 17.08 -5.51 12.59
C ILE A 26 16.10 -6.65 12.30
N LYS A 27 14.93 -6.62 12.96
CA LYS A 27 13.85 -7.56 12.64
C LYS A 27 13.32 -7.29 11.24
N SER A 28 13.40 -8.29 10.37
CA SER A 28 12.84 -8.26 9.02
C SER A 28 11.72 -9.31 8.88
N LYS A 29 10.74 -9.02 8.04
CA LYS A 29 9.67 -9.93 7.64
C LYS A 29 9.47 -9.79 6.13
N ILE A 30 9.36 -10.92 5.44
CA ILE A 30 8.95 -10.97 4.04
C ILE A 30 7.43 -11.12 4.05
N PHE A 31 6.73 -10.27 3.32
CA PHE A 31 5.28 -10.34 3.18
C PHE A 31 4.90 -11.29 2.05
N THR A 32 3.87 -12.11 2.27
CA THR A 32 3.27 -12.88 1.18
C THR A 32 2.37 -12.00 0.33
N ASN A 33 2.01 -12.47 -0.87
CA ASN A 33 1.07 -11.76 -1.73
C ASN A 33 -0.29 -11.54 -1.05
N ASP A 34 -0.77 -12.52 -0.27
CA ASP A 34 -2.02 -12.41 0.48
C ASP A 34 -1.93 -11.32 1.54
N GLU A 35 -0.82 -11.26 2.30
CA GLU A 35 -0.61 -10.21 3.30
C GLU A 35 -0.50 -8.81 2.66
N ILE A 36 0.09 -8.71 1.47
CA ILE A 36 0.15 -7.47 0.69
C ILE A 36 -1.26 -7.05 0.26
N LEU A 37 -2.07 -7.99 -0.23
CA LEU A 37 -3.44 -7.74 -0.64
C LEU A 37 -4.29 -7.22 0.53
N ASP A 38 -4.15 -7.85 1.70
CA ASP A 38 -4.83 -7.42 2.92
C ASP A 38 -4.43 -5.99 3.34
N LEU A 39 -3.15 -5.63 3.20
CA LEU A 39 -2.69 -4.26 3.44
C LEU A 39 -3.31 -3.26 2.47
N HIS A 40 -3.45 -3.63 1.19
CA HIS A 40 -4.13 -2.79 0.21
C HIS A 40 -5.62 -2.60 0.53
N PHE A 41 -6.31 -3.66 0.94
CA PHE A 41 -7.71 -3.55 1.38
C PHE A 41 -7.84 -2.65 2.60
N LEU A 42 -6.96 -2.80 3.60
CA LEU A 42 -6.96 -1.95 4.78
C LEU A 42 -6.76 -0.47 4.40
N ALA A 43 -5.85 -0.18 3.47
CA ALA A 43 -5.62 1.18 2.98
C ALA A 43 -6.86 1.75 2.27
N ALA A 44 -7.47 0.99 1.37
CA ALA A 44 -8.68 1.39 0.66
C ALA A 44 -9.88 1.60 1.59
N MET A 45 -10.02 0.75 2.63
CA MET A 45 -11.06 0.91 3.65
C MET A 45 -10.84 2.19 4.47
N LYS A 46 -9.58 2.50 4.81
CA LYS A 46 -9.24 3.72 5.52
C LYS A 46 -9.52 4.97 4.68
N GLU A 47 -9.13 4.96 3.41
CA GLU A 47 -9.50 6.03 2.47
C GLU A 47 -11.02 6.15 2.34
N GLY A 48 -11.75 5.04 2.25
CA GLY A 48 -13.22 5.02 2.21
C GLY A 48 -13.90 5.50 3.49
N GLN A 49 -13.23 5.44 4.64
CA GLN A 49 -13.70 6.02 5.90
C GLN A 49 -13.43 7.53 5.99
N GLU A 50 -12.34 8.00 5.39
CA GLU A 50 -11.95 9.42 5.39
C GLU A 50 -12.58 10.21 4.23
N SER A 51 -12.97 9.54 3.14
CA SER A 51 -13.68 10.16 2.03
C SER A 51 -15.18 10.23 2.34
N GLU A 52 -15.73 11.45 2.34
CA GLU A 52 -17.17 11.66 2.39
C GLU A 52 -17.83 10.83 1.28
N PHE A 53 -18.74 9.94 1.67
CA PHE A 53 -19.57 9.21 0.72
C PHE A 53 -20.33 10.22 -0.12
N MET A 54 -19.87 10.42 -1.35
CA MET A 54 -20.48 11.35 -2.28
C MET A 54 -21.84 10.80 -2.70
N SER A 55 -22.87 11.64 -2.60
CA SER A 55 -24.21 11.25 -3.04
C SER A 55 -24.22 10.97 -4.55
N LYS A 56 -25.16 10.16 -5.00
CA LYS A 56 -25.31 9.83 -6.43
C LYS A 56 -25.47 11.11 -7.27
N GLU A 57 -26.17 12.11 -6.75
CA GLU A 57 -26.36 13.41 -7.40
C GLU A 57 -25.04 14.18 -7.58
N GLU A 58 -24.19 14.24 -6.56
CA GLU A 58 -22.89 14.93 -6.61
C GLU A 58 -21.90 14.25 -7.57
N LEU A 59 -21.92 12.92 -7.62
CA LEU A 59 -21.06 12.15 -8.51
C LEU A 59 -21.45 12.38 -9.98
N MET A 60 -22.74 12.42 -10.28
CA MET A 60 -23.27 12.72 -11.62
C MET A 60 -22.89 14.13 -12.08
N GLN A 61 -22.99 15.15 -11.22
CA GLN A 61 -22.60 16.53 -11.57
C GLN A 61 -21.10 16.68 -11.87
N LYS A 62 -20.24 15.95 -11.15
CA LYS A 62 -18.79 15.94 -11.43
C LYS A 62 -18.47 15.34 -12.79
N LEU A 63 -19.14 14.25 -13.17
CA LEU A 63 -18.91 13.60 -14.46
C LEU A 63 -19.34 14.46 -15.65
N THR A 64 -20.49 15.14 -15.57
CA THR A 64 -20.94 16.06 -16.65
C THR A 64 -19.98 17.25 -16.83
N LYS A 65 -19.25 17.65 -15.78
CA LYS A 65 -18.25 18.72 -15.83
C LYS A 65 -16.95 18.34 -16.55
N TYR A 66 -16.64 17.05 -16.66
CA TYR A 66 -15.45 16.56 -17.37
C TYR A 66 -15.68 16.34 -18.87
N GLU A 67 -16.92 16.40 -19.34
CA GLU A 67 -17.29 16.26 -20.76
C GLU A 67 -17.40 17.59 -21.52
N ASN A 68 -16.99 18.72 -20.94
CA ASN A 68 -16.89 20.03 -21.62
C ASN A 68 -15.45 20.52 -21.72
#